data_AF-A0A8T5UN79-F1
#
_entry.id   AF-A0A8T5UN79-F1
#
_cell.length_a   1.000
_cell.length_b   1.000
_cell.length_c   1.000
_cell.angle_alpha   90.00
_cell.angle_beta   90.00
_cell.angle_gamma   90.00
#
_symmetry.space_group_name_H-M   'P 1'
#
loop_
_entity.id
_entity.type
_entity.pdbx_description
1 polymer ?
#
loop_
_entity_poly.entity_id
_entity_poly.type
_entity_poly.pdbx_seq_one_letter_code
_entity_poly.pdbx_strand_id
1 'polypeptide(L)'
;MTEKNISPKSGFEKIIDFFNENLELNRPLAIAEVVEKTGFSWSFVKKTLSKIKEEYDGFYFEKSGSTWIIWKDRNHIIKKLDETCSRFLIDEEEC
;
A
#
# COMPACT_ATOMS: atom_id res chain seq x y z
N MET A 1 -31.61 -0.96 -2.07
CA MET A 1 -30.56 -0.02 -2.52
C MET A 1 -29.74 0.32 -1.28
N THR A 2 -28.58 -0.29 -1.10
CA THR A 2 -27.78 -0.11 0.12
C THR A 2 -26.80 1.02 -0.13
N GLU A 3 -27.12 2.19 0.42
CA GLU A 3 -26.30 3.39 0.42
C GLU A 3 -24.99 3.07 1.17
N LYS A 4 -23.93 2.76 0.42
CA LYS A 4 -22.58 2.66 1.00
C LYS A 4 -22.23 4.06 1.49
N ASN A 5 -22.27 4.26 2.81
CA ASN A 5 -21.72 5.43 3.48
C ASN A 5 -20.26 5.57 3.04
N ILE A 6 -19.98 6.45 2.07
CA ILE A 6 -18.63 6.71 1.59
C ILE A 6 -18.00 7.65 2.60
N SER A 7 -17.49 7.12 3.71
CA SER A 7 -16.54 7.83 4.54
C SER A 7 -15.45 8.41 3.62
N PRO A 8 -15.01 9.67 3.80
CA PRO A 8 -14.02 10.25 2.92
C PRO A 8 -12.77 9.35 2.92
N LYS A 9 -12.42 8.82 1.74
CA LYS A 9 -11.25 7.93 1.58
C LYS A 9 -10.03 8.62 2.20
N SER A 10 -9.39 7.91 3.13
CA SER A 10 -8.18 8.40 3.77
C SER A 10 -7.07 8.66 2.73
N GLY A 11 -6.13 9.54 3.04
CA GLY A 11 -4.98 9.79 2.14
C GLY A 11 -4.20 8.52 1.82
N PHE A 12 -4.22 7.55 2.73
CA PHE A 12 -3.67 6.21 2.55
C PHE A 12 -4.41 5.41 1.46
N GLU A 13 -5.74 5.33 1.55
CA GLU A 13 -6.56 4.62 0.56
C GLU A 13 -6.42 5.24 -0.84
N LYS A 14 -6.35 6.58 -0.92
CA LYS A 14 -6.13 7.27 -2.19
C LYS A 14 -4.80 6.90 -2.85
N ILE A 15 -3.73 6.70 -2.07
CA ILE A 15 -2.43 6.27 -2.58
C ILE A 15 -2.49 4.81 -3.05
N ILE A 16 -3.19 3.93 -2.35
CA ILE A 16 -3.37 2.54 -2.78
C ILE A 16 -4.17 2.46 -4.07
N ASP A 17 -5.30 3.17 -4.15
CA ASP A 17 -6.14 3.23 -5.34
C ASP A 17 -5.33 3.75 -6.55
N PHE A 18 -4.51 4.79 -6.34
CA PHE A 18 -3.61 5.29 -7.36
C PHE A 18 -2.72 4.19 -7.95
N PHE A 19 -2.09 3.36 -7.11
CA PHE A 19 -1.23 2.27 -7.60
C PHE A 19 -2.01 1.12 -8.24
N ASN A 20 -3.20 0.82 -7.76
CA ASN A 20 -4.04 -0.23 -8.35
C ASN A 20 -4.56 0.18 -9.73
N GLU A 21 -4.98 1.43 -9.90
CA GLU A 21 -5.62 1.92 -11.12
C GLU A 21 -4.63 2.51 -12.14
N ASN A 22 -3.55 3.16 -11.70
CA ASN A 22 -2.69 3.97 -12.58
C ASN A 22 -1.28 3.40 -12.78
N LEU A 23 -0.78 2.52 -11.91
CA LEU A 23 0.55 1.96 -12.07
C LEU A 23 0.49 0.67 -12.91
N GLU A 24 1.31 0.60 -13.95
CA GLU A 24 1.49 -0.60 -14.76
C GLU A 24 2.40 -1.62 -14.08
N LEU A 25 2.21 -2.90 -14.38
CA LEU A 25 3.05 -3.99 -13.86
C LEU A 25 4.52 -3.81 -14.26
N ASN A 26 5.42 -4.02 -13.31
CA ASN A 26 6.87 -4.00 -13.51
C ASN A 26 7.40 -2.70 -14.14
N ARG A 27 6.64 -1.60 -14.06
CA ARG A 27 7.06 -0.29 -14.52
C ARG A 27 7.57 0.55 -13.34
N PRO A 28 8.88 0.83 -13.26
CA PRO A 28 9.42 1.68 -12.21
C PRO A 28 8.92 3.11 -12.37
N LEU A 29 8.52 3.71 -11.24
CA LEU A 29 8.04 5.08 -11.13
C LEU A 29 8.86 5.80 -10.05
N ALA A 30 9.25 7.04 -10.29
CA ALA A 30 9.94 7.84 -9.28
C ALA A 30 8.96 8.38 -8.22
N ILE A 31 9.41 8.51 -6.98
CA ILE A 31 8.59 9.10 -5.90
C ILE A 31 8.13 10.53 -6.23
N ALA A 32 8.91 11.28 -7.00
CA ALA A 32 8.55 12.62 -7.45
C ALA A 32 7.27 12.61 -8.31
N GLU A 33 7.11 11.63 -9.20
CA GLU A 33 5.90 11.49 -10.00
C GLU A 33 4.69 11.09 -9.15
N VAL A 34 4.89 10.26 -8.12
CA VAL A 34 3.82 9.93 -7.16
C VAL A 34 3.36 11.18 -6.41
N VAL A 35 4.30 12.00 -5.95
CA VAL A 35 4.02 13.28 -5.28
C VAL A 35 3.25 14.23 -6.20
N GLU A 36 3.68 14.37 -7.46
CA GLU A 36 3.03 15.23 -8.45
C GLU A 36 1.61 14.76 -8.77
N LYS A 37 1.43 13.46 -9.04
CA LYS A 37 0.12 12.89 -9.43
C LYS A 37 -0.88 12.83 -8.29
N THR A 38 -0.42 12.60 -7.06
CA THR A 38 -1.29 12.49 -5.89
C THR A 38 -1.52 13.84 -5.19
N GLY A 39 -0.66 14.83 -5.43
CA GLY A 39 -0.73 16.14 -4.78
C GLY A 39 -0.39 16.12 -3.27
N PHE A 40 0.08 14.99 -2.74
CA PHE A 40 0.47 14.87 -1.34
C PHE A 40 1.91 15.33 -1.09
N SER A 41 2.21 15.73 0.14
CA SER A 41 3.58 16.11 0.50
C SER A 41 4.54 14.92 0.42
N TRP A 42 5.79 15.20 0.04
CA TRP A 42 6.82 14.16 -0.11
C TRP A 42 7.00 13.30 1.15
N SER A 43 7.01 13.93 2.32
CA SER A 43 7.13 13.22 3.61
C SER A 43 5.94 12.29 3.87
N PHE A 44 4.73 12.71 3.51
CA PHE A 44 3.53 11.89 3.64
C PHE A 44 3.55 10.70 2.69
N VAL A 45 3.88 10.95 1.42
CA VAL A 45 4.01 9.88 0.41
C VAL A 45 5.05 8.88 0.88
N LYS A 46 6.28 9.33 1.19
CA LYS A 46 7.36 8.44 1.63
C LYS A 46 6.95 7.59 2.83
N LYS A 47 6.35 8.18 3.87
CA LYS A 47 5.89 7.45 5.06
C LYS A 47 4.82 6.40 4.70
N THR A 48 3.90 6.77 3.81
CA THR A 48 2.86 5.86 3.32
C THR A 48 3.44 4.71 2.50
N LEU A 49 4.36 4.99 1.57
CA LEU A 49 5.00 3.96 0.74
C LEU A 49 5.83 2.97 1.57
N SER A 50 6.55 3.48 2.58
CA SER A 50 7.24 2.62 3.55
C SER A 50 6.27 1.67 4.26
N LYS A 51 5.13 2.20 4.74
CA LYS A 51 4.09 1.40 5.38
C LYS A 51 3.50 0.34 4.44
N ILE A 52 3.25 0.71 3.18
CA ILE A 52 2.72 -0.23 2.17
C ILE A 52 3.74 -1.34 1.89
N LYS A 53 5.03 -1.02 1.75
CA LYS A 53 6.09 -2.02 1.55
C LYS A 53 6.15 -3.04 2.70
N GLU A 54 5.93 -2.59 3.93
CA GLU A 54 5.95 -3.46 5.10
C GLU A 54 4.71 -4.36 5.15
N GLU A 55 3.52 -3.77 5.02
CA GLU A 55 2.24 -4.45 5.25
C GLU A 55 1.64 -5.14 4.03
N TYR A 56 2.11 -4.89 2.82
CA TYR A 56 1.49 -5.40 1.59
C TYR A 56 2.48 -6.18 0.74
N ASP A 57 1.95 -7.18 0.04
CA ASP A 57 2.70 -7.99 -0.92
C ASP A 57 2.59 -7.44 -2.33
N GLY A 58 3.67 -7.67 -3.06
CA GLY A 58 3.83 -7.29 -4.46
C GLY A 58 4.01 -5.80 -4.71
N PHE A 59 4.52 -5.08 -3.69
CA PHE A 59 4.87 -3.67 -3.76
C PHE A 59 6.34 -3.47 -3.37
N TYR A 60 7.09 -2.84 -4.26
CA TYR A 60 8.52 -2.58 -4.08
C TYR A 60 8.77 -1.08 -3.96
N PHE A 61 9.57 -0.72 -2.95
CA PHE A 61 9.95 0.65 -2.69
C PHE A 61 11.38 0.71 -2.16
N GLU A 62 12.27 1.30 -2.93
CA GLU A 62 13.70 1.30 -2.64
C GLU A 62 14.40 2.53 -3.19
N LYS A 63 15.55 2.85 -2.57
CA LYS A 63 16.35 4.01 -2.92
C LYS A 63 17.36 3.61 -3.99
N SER A 64 17.28 4.24 -5.16
CA SER A 64 18.24 4.10 -6.24
C SER A 64 18.97 5.42 -6.45
N GLY A 65 20.26 5.46 -6.11
CA GLY A 65 21.05 6.69 -6.12
C GLY A 65 20.49 7.77 -5.19
N SER A 66 20.09 8.91 -5.76
CA SER A 66 19.48 10.04 -5.04
C SER A 66 17.95 9.99 -5.01
N THR A 67 17.31 9.08 -5.75
CA THR A 67 15.85 9.00 -5.89
C THR A 67 15.27 7.73 -5.26
N TRP A 68 13.97 7.75 -4.99
CA TRP A 68 13.25 6.55 -4.58
C TRP A 68 12.40 6.05 -5.75
N ILE A 69 12.48 4.75 -6.00
CA ILE A 69 11.79 4.07 -7.09
C ILE A 69 10.74 3.15 -6.50
N ILE A 70 9.57 3.15 -7.14
CA ILE A 70 8.40 2.36 -6.80
C ILE A 70 8.05 1.47 -7.99
N TRP A 71 7.74 0.20 -7.76
CA TRP A 71 7.06 -0.63 -8.75
C TRP A 71 6.19 -1.70 -8.07
N LYS A 72 5.32 -2.33 -8.84
CA LYS A 72 4.51 -3.47 -8.40
C LYS A 72 4.67 -4.63 -9.37
N ASP A 73 4.73 -5.86 -8.89
CA ASP A 73 4.71 -7.08 -9.72
C ASP A 73 3.29 -7.66 -9.86
N ARG A 74 2.31 -7.10 -9.13
CA ARG A 74 0.92 -7.56 -9.13
C ARG A 74 -0.06 -6.48 -9.54
N ASN A 75 -1.21 -6.89 -10.09
CA ASN A 75 -2.24 -5.96 -10.55
C ASN A 75 -2.82 -5.15 -9.39
N HIS A 76 -3.00 -5.80 -8.24
CA HIS A 76 -3.49 -5.18 -7.02
C HIS A 76 -2.48 -5.41 -5.90
N ILE A 77 -2.26 -4.36 -5.11
CA ILE A 77 -1.49 -4.43 -3.88
C ILE A 77 -2.36 -5.11 -2.82
N ILE A 78 -1.94 -6.30 -2.35
CA ILE A 78 -2.72 -7.14 -1.43
C ILE A 78 -2.10 -7.05 -0.04
N LYS A 79 -2.90 -6.81 0.99
CA LYS A 79 -2.41 -6.75 2.37
C LYS A 79 -1.86 -8.12 2.77
N LYS A 80 -0.67 -8.15 3.36
CA LYS A 80 -0.10 -9.37 3.95
C LYS A 80 -1.07 -9.90 4.99
N LEU A 81 -1.21 -11.21 4.98
CA LEU A 81 -2.15 -11.97 5.78
C LEU A 81 -1.57 -12.17 7.19
N ASP A 82 -1.21 -11.08 7.88
CA ASP A 82 -0.52 -11.16 9.18
C ASP A 82 -1.48 -11.37 10.37
N GLU A 83 -2.79 -11.31 10.17
CA GLU A 83 -3.76 -11.52 11.27
C GLU A 83 -5.05 -12.22 10.79
N THR A 84 -4.98 -13.50 10.43
CA THR A 84 -6.21 -14.31 10.39
C THR A 84 -6.00 -15.71 10.99
N CYS A 85 -6.83 -16.00 11.98
CA CYS A 85 -7.12 -17.25 12.69
C CYS A 85 -6.06 -17.85 13.64
N SER A 86 -4.75 -17.77 13.39
CA SER A 86 -3.77 -18.45 14.28
C SER A 86 -3.65 -17.84 15.68
N ARG A 87 -3.96 -16.54 15.84
CA ARG A 87 -3.92 -15.83 17.11
C ARG A 87 -5.11 -16.15 18.03
N PHE A 88 -6.16 -16.79 17.49
CA PHE A 88 -7.33 -17.26 18.22
C PHE A 88 -7.29 -18.76 18.53
N LEU A 89 -6.27 -19.48 18.06
CA LEU A 89 -5.97 -20.85 18.46
C LEU A 89 -5.08 -20.83 19.71
N ILE A 90 -5.48 -20.06 20.73
CA ILE A 90 -4.96 -20.30 22.08
C ILE A 90 -5.64 -21.60 22.50
N ASP A 91 -4.85 -22.68 22.57
CA ASP A 91 -5.22 -23.99 23.11
C ASP A 91 -6.16 -23.83 24.32
N GLU A 92 -7.44 -24.19 24.16
CA GLU A 92 -8.31 -24.57 25.27
C GLU A 92 -7.92 -25.97 25.76
N GLU A 93 -6.65 -26.18 26.11
CA GLU A 93 -6.19 -27.46 26.64
C GLU A 93 -5.29 -27.24 27.86
N GLU A 94 -5.88 -26.79 28.98
CA GLU A 94 -5.53 -27.25 30.33
C GLU A 94 -6.77 -27.08 31.23
N CYS A 95 -7.56 -28.15 31.38
CA CYS A 95 -8.66 -28.29 32.33
C CYS A 95 -8.44 -29.52 33.21
#